data_AF-A0A7W4E5E1-F1
#
_entry.id   AF-A0A7W4E5E1-F1
#
_cell.length_a   1.000
_cell.length_b   1.000
_cell.length_c   1.000
_cell.angle_alpha   90.00
_cell.angle_beta   90.00
_cell.angle_gamma   90.00
#
_symmetry.space_group_name_H-M   'P 1'
#
loop_
_entity.id
_entity.type
_entity.pdbx_description
1 polymer ?
#
loop_
_entity_poly.entity_id
_entity_poly.type
_entity_poly.pdbx_seq_one_letter_code
_entity_poly.pdbx_strand_id
1 'polypeptide(L)'
;MRKFFLRFILLLSIFTLVLVPAEPTFARKKRSSSSNENSAVNDFTFKNFHADYELTKDAEGYSKLDVTETLVANFTHENTNHGIMRVIPIFNQAGRNQIIDDPYAFKATVTRNGQSEKFESSVSDSNIKLKIGDA
;
A
#
# COMPACT_ATOMS: atom_id res chain seq x y z
N MET A 1 -53.40 -59.15 66.57
CA MET A 1 -52.42 -59.97 65.83
C MET A 1 -52.61 -59.73 64.33
N ARG A 2 -51.48 -59.70 63.59
CA ARG A 2 -51.27 -59.53 62.14
C ARG A 2 -51.25 -58.11 61.55
N LYS A 3 -50.09 -57.87 60.90
CA LYS A 3 -49.48 -56.69 60.28
C LYS A 3 -50.03 -56.43 58.87
N PHE A 4 -49.85 -55.22 58.32
CA PHE A 4 -49.47 -54.87 56.92
C PHE A 4 -49.70 -53.33 56.78
N PHE A 5 -48.69 -52.46 56.79
CA PHE A 5 -47.68 -52.09 55.78
C PHE A 5 -48.01 -50.75 55.06
N LEU A 6 -46.95 -50.01 54.72
CA LEU A 6 -46.85 -48.83 53.82
C LEU A 6 -47.22 -47.45 54.39
N ARG A 7 -46.50 -46.35 54.09
CA ARG A 7 -45.09 -46.01 53.80
C ARG A 7 -45.09 -44.47 53.77
N PHE A 8 -44.12 -43.85 54.41
CA PHE A 8 -43.96 -42.39 54.56
C PHE A 8 -43.38 -41.80 53.26
N ILE A 9 -44.02 -40.79 52.64
CA ILE A 9 -43.40 -39.98 51.57
C ILE A 9 -43.75 -38.50 51.76
N LEU A 10 -42.69 -37.69 51.76
CA LEU A 10 -42.57 -36.26 51.99
C LEU A 10 -42.26 -35.56 50.65
N LEU A 11 -42.92 -34.44 50.32
CA LEU A 11 -42.58 -33.54 49.20
C LEU A 11 -43.00 -32.11 49.60
N LEU A 12 -42.10 -31.25 50.13
CA LEU A 12 -41.07 -30.42 49.47
C LEU A 12 -41.64 -29.38 48.48
N SER A 13 -41.87 -28.17 49.00
CA SER A 13 -42.23 -26.95 48.27
C SER A 13 -41.03 -26.43 47.48
N ILE A 14 -41.20 -26.19 46.16
CA ILE A 14 -40.15 -25.71 45.26
C ILE A 14 -40.27 -24.18 45.12
N PHE A 15 -39.27 -23.46 45.62
CA PHE A 15 -39.05 -22.03 45.39
C PHE A 15 -38.29 -21.86 44.06
N THR A 16 -38.93 -21.30 43.05
CA THR A 16 -38.29 -21.07 41.74
C THR A 16 -37.47 -19.79 41.76
N LEU A 17 -36.14 -19.94 41.69
CA LEU A 17 -35.17 -18.87 41.49
C LEU A 17 -35.11 -18.51 40.00
N VAL A 18 -35.51 -17.30 39.62
CA VAL A 18 -35.37 -16.80 38.23
C VAL A 18 -33.92 -16.39 38.02
N LEU A 19 -33.20 -17.14 37.18
CA LEU A 19 -31.83 -16.84 36.77
C LEU A 19 -31.88 -15.92 35.54
N VAL A 20 -31.52 -14.65 35.70
CA VAL A 20 -31.34 -13.70 34.59
C VAL A 20 -29.98 -13.99 33.94
N PRO A 21 -29.88 -14.19 32.61
CA PRO A 21 -28.59 -14.35 31.96
C PRO A 21 -27.85 -13.01 31.94
N ALA A 22 -26.65 -12.98 32.52
CA ALA A 22 -25.73 -11.86 32.34
C ALA A 22 -25.26 -11.86 30.88
N GLU A 23 -25.66 -10.85 30.10
CA GLU A 23 -25.12 -10.69 28.76
C GLU A 23 -23.61 -10.40 28.84
N PRO A 24 -22.77 -11.05 28.01
CA PRO A 24 -21.36 -10.74 27.95
C PRO A 24 -21.22 -9.31 27.40
N THR A 25 -20.88 -8.37 28.26
CA THR A 25 -20.43 -7.05 27.83
C THR A 25 -19.09 -7.23 27.13
N PHE A 26 -19.11 -7.35 25.80
CA PHE A 26 -17.91 -7.26 24.99
C PHE A 26 -17.39 -5.82 25.09
N ALA A 27 -16.51 -5.58 26.07
CA ALA A 27 -15.71 -4.37 26.11
C ALA A 27 -14.81 -4.34 24.86
N ARG A 28 -15.26 -3.65 23.81
CA ARG A 28 -14.46 -3.37 22.62
C ARG A 28 -13.30 -2.47 23.04
N LYS A 29 -12.17 -3.08 23.40
CA LYS A 29 -10.89 -2.38 23.51
C LYS A 29 -10.64 -1.73 22.16
N LYS A 30 -10.80 -0.40 22.06
CA LYS A 30 -10.32 0.37 20.90
C LYS A 30 -8.82 0.10 20.82
N ARG A 31 -8.42 -0.82 19.94
CA ARG A 31 -7.05 -0.84 19.43
C ARG A 31 -6.90 0.52 18.75
N SER A 32 -6.20 1.43 19.41
CA SER A 32 -5.53 2.53 18.74
C SER A 32 -4.57 1.87 17.75
N SER A 33 -5.02 1.63 16.52
CA SER A 33 -4.14 1.31 15.43
C SER A 33 -3.27 2.54 15.25
N SER A 34 -1.97 2.42 15.50
CA SER A 34 -0.96 3.40 15.08
C SER A 34 -0.79 3.35 13.56
N SER A 35 -1.90 3.37 12.82
CA SER A 35 -2.01 3.20 11.38
C SER A 35 -1.85 4.49 10.60
N ASN A 36 -1.70 5.64 11.28
CA ASN A 36 -1.94 6.94 10.66
C ASN A 36 -0.68 7.71 10.26
N GLU A 37 0.50 7.37 10.77
CA GLU A 37 1.73 8.09 10.40
C GLU A 37 2.30 7.55 9.07
N ASN A 38 2.41 6.23 8.90
CA ASN A 38 2.93 5.63 7.66
C ASN A 38 1.97 5.71 6.45
N SER A 39 0.67 5.86 6.68
CA SER A 39 -0.32 6.00 5.59
C SER A 39 -0.38 7.43 5.07
N ALA A 40 -0.14 8.43 5.92
CA ALA A 40 -0.15 9.84 5.51
C ALA A 40 0.97 10.18 4.50
N VAL A 41 2.12 9.50 4.61
CA VAL A 41 3.29 9.69 3.73
C VAL A 41 2.98 9.44 2.25
N ASN A 42 2.03 8.54 1.95
CA ASN A 42 1.62 8.20 0.59
C ASN A 42 0.20 8.71 0.25
N ASP A 43 -0.37 9.56 1.09
CA ASP A 43 -1.71 10.12 0.88
C ASP A 43 -1.62 11.39 0.03
N PHE A 44 -1.44 11.22 -1.28
CA PHE A 44 -1.46 12.32 -2.23
C PHE A 44 -2.04 11.86 -3.57
N THR A 45 -2.43 12.84 -4.39
CA THR A 45 -3.00 12.57 -5.73
C THR A 45 -2.20 13.29 -6.80
N PHE A 46 -2.20 12.76 -8.02
CA PHE A 46 -1.71 13.52 -9.17
C PHE A 46 -2.88 14.26 -9.81
N LYS A 47 -2.80 15.60 -9.81
CA LYS A 47 -3.74 16.46 -10.51
C LYS A 47 -3.56 16.36 -12.03
N ASN A 48 -2.33 16.19 -12.48
CA ASN A 48 -2.01 16.10 -13.91
C ASN A 48 -0.79 15.20 -14.13
N PHE A 49 -0.83 14.46 -15.23
CA PHE A 49 0.30 13.74 -15.80
C PHE A 49 0.34 14.07 -17.30
N HIS A 50 1.43 14.67 -17.75
CA HIS A 50 1.68 14.93 -19.15
C HIS A 50 3.02 14.31 -19.53
N ALA A 51 3.08 13.63 -20.68
CA ALA A 51 4.28 12.98 -21.13
C ALA A 51 4.45 13.14 -22.64
N ASP A 52 5.65 13.51 -23.04
CA ASP A 52 6.09 13.59 -24.42
C ASP A 52 7.07 12.44 -24.70
N TYR A 53 6.78 11.68 -25.75
CA TYR A 53 7.58 10.55 -26.21
C TYR A 53 8.07 10.82 -27.62
N GLU A 54 9.37 11.06 -27.77
CA GLU A 54 9.99 11.31 -29.07
C GLU A 54 10.81 10.09 -29.50
N LEU A 55 10.32 9.39 -30.52
CA LEU A 55 10.99 8.21 -31.08
C LEU A 55 11.76 8.60 -32.35
N THR A 56 13.08 8.49 -32.27
CA THR A 56 14.03 8.80 -33.35
C THR A 56 14.92 7.60 -33.64
N LYS A 57 15.89 7.79 -34.54
CA LYS A 57 17.01 6.86 -34.74
C LYS A 57 18.31 7.56 -34.39
N ASP A 58 19.24 6.84 -33.78
CA ASP A 58 20.61 7.32 -33.56
C ASP A 58 21.47 7.25 -34.85
N ALA A 59 22.76 7.59 -34.73
CA ALA A 59 23.68 7.65 -35.87
C ALA A 59 23.93 6.26 -36.48
N GLU A 60 23.81 5.22 -35.67
CA GLU A 60 23.98 3.82 -36.03
C GLU A 60 22.68 3.19 -36.58
N GLY A 61 21.55 3.92 -36.49
CA GLY A 61 20.25 3.54 -37.01
C GLY A 61 19.37 2.76 -36.02
N TYR A 62 19.78 2.65 -34.75
CA TYR A 62 18.98 2.06 -33.68
C TYR A 62 17.91 3.03 -33.19
N SER A 63 16.80 2.51 -32.70
CA SER A 63 15.72 3.31 -32.14
C SER A 63 16.17 4.02 -30.86
N LYS A 64 15.96 5.33 -30.80
CA LYS A 64 16.22 6.16 -29.62
C LYS A 64 14.90 6.79 -29.15
N LEU A 65 14.56 6.62 -27.87
CA LEU A 65 13.37 7.20 -27.25
C LEU A 65 13.79 8.25 -26.23
N ASP A 66 13.43 9.51 -26.47
CA ASP A 66 13.55 10.58 -25.49
C ASP A 66 12.17 10.78 -24.82
N VAL A 67 12.16 10.81 -23.48
CA VAL A 67 10.94 10.89 -22.68
C VAL A 67 11.00 12.10 -21.77
N THR A 68 9.99 12.94 -21.83
CA THR A 68 9.78 14.04 -20.87
C THR A 68 8.47 13.81 -20.15
N GLU A 69 8.51 13.68 -18.81
CA GLU A 69 7.31 13.52 -17.98
C GLU A 69 7.14 14.73 -17.04
N THR A 70 5.95 15.32 -17.03
CA THR A 70 5.55 16.39 -16.12
C THR A 70 4.40 15.92 -15.24
N LEU A 71 4.67 15.81 -13.94
CA LEU A 71 3.71 15.40 -12.92
C LEU A 71 3.34 16.57 -12.02
N VAL A 72 2.05 16.77 -11.76
CA VAL A 72 1.56 17.74 -10.77
C VAL A 72 0.94 16.97 -9.62
N ALA A 73 1.68 16.82 -8.53
CA ALA A 73 1.19 16.20 -7.30
C ALA A 73 0.44 17.23 -6.43
N ASN A 74 -0.60 16.76 -5.75
CA ASN A 74 -1.35 17.49 -4.75
C ASN A 74 -1.28 16.71 -3.44
N PHE A 75 -0.52 17.25 -2.49
CA PHE A 75 -0.32 16.68 -1.16
C PHE A 75 -1.42 17.17 -0.22
N THR A 76 -2.04 16.26 0.53
CA THR A 76 -3.09 16.62 1.49
C THR A 76 -2.54 17.21 2.79
N HIS A 77 -1.25 16.99 3.07
CA HIS A 77 -0.58 17.41 4.30
C HIS A 77 0.82 18.01 3.98
N GLU A 78 1.12 19.18 4.54
CA GLU A 78 2.30 20.01 4.23
C GLU A 78 3.67 19.38 4.57
N ASN A 79 3.72 18.40 5.49
CA ASN A 79 4.96 17.75 5.98
C ASN A 79 5.04 16.26 5.61
N THR A 80 4.42 15.86 4.50
CA THR A 80 4.53 14.48 4.02
C THR A 80 5.76 14.30 3.13
N ASN A 81 6.16 13.05 2.92
CA ASN A 81 7.23 12.73 1.98
C ASN A 81 6.78 13.13 0.57
N HIS A 82 7.58 13.94 -0.11
CA HIS A 82 7.29 14.36 -1.47
C HIS A 82 8.05 13.54 -2.53
N GLY A 83 8.47 12.33 -2.18
CA GLY A 83 9.18 11.41 -3.06
C GLY A 83 8.26 10.66 -4.03
N ILE A 84 8.81 10.27 -5.19
CA ILE A 84 8.12 9.45 -6.20
C ILE A 84 9.06 8.34 -6.65
N MET A 85 8.54 7.11 -6.77
CA MET A 85 9.23 6.01 -7.45
C MET A 85 8.77 5.93 -8.92
N ARG A 86 9.71 6.03 -9.87
CA ARG A 86 9.45 5.70 -11.28
C ARG A 86 10.08 4.36 -11.62
N VAL A 87 9.30 3.50 -12.26
CA VAL A 87 9.72 2.16 -12.68
C VAL A 87 9.72 2.13 -14.20
N ILE A 88 10.88 1.88 -14.79
CA ILE A 88 11.09 1.88 -16.23
C ILE A 88 11.42 0.44 -16.65
N PRO A 89 10.58 -0.20 -17.47
CA PRO A 89 10.82 -1.58 -17.89
C PRO A 89 12.02 -1.67 -18.82
N ILE A 90 12.88 -2.66 -18.57
CA ILE A 90 14.04 -2.95 -19.44
C ILE A 90 13.62 -3.81 -20.63
N PHE A 91 12.47 -4.48 -20.52
CA PHE A 91 11.95 -5.38 -21.54
C PHE A 91 10.53 -5.01 -21.96
N ASN A 92 10.17 -5.31 -23.20
CA ASN A 92 8.80 -5.24 -23.70
C ASN A 92 8.28 -6.64 -24.10
N GLN A 93 7.04 -6.69 -24.58
CA GLN A 93 6.40 -7.93 -25.08
C GLN A 93 6.48 -9.11 -24.09
N ALA A 94 6.19 -8.84 -22.81
CA ALA A 94 6.26 -9.82 -21.71
C ALA A 94 7.66 -10.39 -21.47
N GLY A 95 8.70 -9.55 -21.55
CA GLY A 95 10.08 -9.94 -21.25
C GLY A 95 10.87 -10.46 -22.45
N ARG A 96 10.26 -10.49 -23.65
CA ARG A 96 10.89 -11.12 -24.82
C ARG A 96 11.93 -10.26 -25.52
N ASN A 97 11.74 -8.93 -25.54
CA ASN A 97 12.72 -8.04 -26.17
C ASN A 97 13.26 -7.07 -25.13
N GLN A 98 14.58 -7.01 -25.02
CA GLN A 98 15.28 -5.96 -24.28
C GLN A 98 15.19 -4.66 -25.09
N ILE A 99 14.79 -3.57 -24.43
CA ILE A 99 14.62 -2.24 -25.04
C ILE A 99 15.62 -1.21 -24.51
N ILE A 100 16.43 -1.59 -23.52
CA ILE A 100 17.51 -0.77 -22.96
C ILE A 100 18.75 -1.65 -22.88
N ASP A 101 19.76 -1.36 -23.70
CA ASP A 101 20.96 -2.21 -23.83
C ASP A 101 21.80 -2.23 -22.56
N ASP A 102 22.07 -1.06 -21.98
CA ASP A 102 22.73 -0.92 -20.69
C ASP A 102 21.82 -0.17 -19.68
N PRO A 103 21.08 -0.90 -18.83
CA PRO A 103 20.20 -0.29 -17.85
C PRO A 103 20.95 0.41 -16.71
N TYR A 104 22.24 0.12 -16.50
CA TYR A 104 23.05 0.78 -15.48
C TYR A 104 23.62 2.13 -15.96
N ALA A 105 23.71 2.33 -17.28
CA ALA A 105 24.08 3.60 -17.90
C ALA A 105 22.89 4.57 -18.09
N PHE A 106 21.73 4.28 -17.49
CA PHE A 106 20.54 5.13 -17.59
C PHE A 106 20.82 6.56 -17.12
N LYS A 107 20.34 7.54 -17.89
CA LYS A 107 20.50 8.97 -17.60
C LYS A 107 19.14 9.61 -17.42
N ALA A 108 19.01 10.41 -16.37
CA ALA A 108 17.84 11.24 -16.14
C ALA A 108 18.26 12.62 -15.63
N THR A 109 17.45 13.62 -15.96
CA THR A 109 17.47 14.93 -15.31
C THR A 109 16.12 15.09 -14.63
N VAL A 110 16.13 15.48 -13.35
CA VAL A 110 14.89 15.63 -12.57
C VAL A 110 14.85 17.02 -11.99
N THR A 111 13.70 17.68 -12.14
CA THR A 111 13.45 18.97 -11.50
C THR A 111 12.12 18.95 -10.77
N ARG A 112 12.06 19.67 -9.65
CA ARG A 112 10.84 19.93 -8.88
C ARG A 112 10.63 21.44 -8.85
N ASN A 113 9.52 21.91 -9.42
CA ASN A 113 9.19 23.34 -9.48
C ASN A 113 10.34 24.19 -10.07
N GLY A 114 11.04 23.67 -11.08
CA GLY A 114 12.16 24.33 -11.74
C GLY A 114 13.51 24.24 -11.03
N GLN A 115 13.58 23.61 -9.86
CA GLN A 115 14.84 23.36 -9.14
C GLN A 115 15.31 21.93 -9.36
N SER A 116 16.63 21.72 -9.45
CA SER A 116 17.21 20.38 -9.56
C SER A 116 16.83 19.52 -8.35
N GLU A 117 16.38 18.30 -8.61
CA GLU A 117 15.93 17.35 -7.58
C GLU A 117 16.88 16.14 -7.57
N LYS A 118 17.26 15.69 -6.38
CA LYS A 118 18.07 14.47 -6.24
C LYS A 118 17.26 13.23 -6.58
N PHE A 119 17.94 12.25 -7.15
CA PHE A 119 17.39 10.93 -7.35
C PHE A 119 18.46 9.85 -7.20
N GLU A 120 18.02 8.64 -6.90
CA GLU A 120 18.84 7.43 -6.95
C GLU A 120 18.28 6.47 -8.01
N SER A 121 19.16 5.91 -8.84
CA SER A 121 18.81 4.89 -9.82
C SER A 121 19.33 3.53 -9.39
N SER A 122 18.51 2.50 -9.50
CA SER A 122 18.91 1.11 -9.31
C SER A 122 18.29 0.22 -10.37
N VAL A 123 18.88 -0.96 -10.59
CA VAL A 123 18.32 -1.98 -11.47
C VAL A 123 17.91 -3.17 -10.61
N SER A 124 16.63 -3.53 -10.66
CA SER A 124 16.10 -4.71 -9.98
C SER A 124 14.79 -5.17 -10.62
N ASP A 125 14.49 -6.46 -10.51
CA ASP A 125 13.25 -7.05 -11.02
C ASP A 125 12.98 -6.75 -12.51
N SER A 126 14.01 -6.75 -13.35
CA SER A 126 13.93 -6.40 -14.78
C SER A 126 13.45 -4.97 -15.07
N ASN A 127 13.63 -4.05 -14.12
CA ASN A 127 13.31 -2.64 -14.25
C ASN A 127 14.48 -1.76 -13.80
N ILE A 128 14.56 -0.57 -14.37
CA ILE A 128 15.26 0.56 -13.74
C ILE A 128 14.27 1.20 -12.77
N LYS A 129 14.69 1.38 -11.52
CA LYS A 129 13.92 2.04 -10.47
C LYS A 129 14.58 3.36 -10.13
N LEU A 130 13.83 4.44 -10.27
CA LEU A 130 14.25 5.80 -9.99
C LEU A 130 13.52 6.30 -8.74
N LYS A 131 14.26 6.41 -7.63
CA LYS A 131 13.80 7.04 -6.39
C LYS A 131 14.04 8.54 -6.51
N ILE A 132 13.00 9.34 -6.67
CA ILE A 132 13.08 10.78 -6.81
C ILE A 132 12.68 11.44 -5.49
N GLY A 133 13.49 12.37 -5.00
CA GLY A 133 13.28 12.99 -3.68
C GLY A 133 13.42 11.99 -2.54
N ASP A 134 12.66 12.18 -1.46
CA ASP A 134 12.76 11.35 -0.24
C ASP A 134 12.05 9.97 -0.36
N ALA A 135 12.06 9.33 -1.54
CA ALA A 135 11.32 8.09 -1.87
C ALA A 135 11.97 6.75 -1.43
#